data_AF-A0A4P8WL15-F1
#
_entry.id   AF-A0A4P8WL15-F1
#
_cell.length_a   1.000
_cell.length_b   1.000
_cell.length_c   1.000
_cell.angle_alpha   90.00
_cell.angle_beta   90.00
_cell.angle_gamma   90.00
#
_symmetry.space_group_name_H-M   'P 1'
#
loop_
_entity.id
_entity.type
_entity.pdbx_description
1 polymer ?
#
loop_
_entity_poly.entity_id
_entity_poly.type
_entity_poly.pdbx_seq_one_letter_code
_entity_poly.pdbx_strand_id
1 'polypeptide(L)'
;MWQDLIFLAGSALSIVFLAPTVRDATANIPLGSSVPSMTIGAIYAATYATMGMTFSAAGSLGVATMWSLIVSFRSPGPHDGPANVARFARSLARQARQAVTEFLTEEEYAAPGQSAD
;
A
#
# COMPACT_ATOMS: atom_id res chain seq x y z
N MET A 1 17.28 -21.76 6.82
CA MET A 1 16.16 -22.32 7.61
C MET A 1 15.82 -21.45 8.82
N TRP A 2 16.74 -21.15 9.73
CA TRP A 2 16.40 -20.36 10.94
C TRP A 2 15.81 -18.96 10.62
N GLN A 3 16.41 -18.23 9.66
CA GLN A 3 15.92 -16.94 9.19
C GLN A 3 14.47 -17.02 8.64
N ASP A 4 14.16 -18.12 7.94
CA ASP A 4 12.84 -18.36 7.37
C ASP A 4 11.76 -18.49 8.46
N LEU A 5 12.12 -19.14 9.57
CA LEU A 5 11.26 -19.27 10.75
C LEU A 5 11.04 -17.94 11.46
N ILE A 6 12.04 -17.04 11.49
CA ILE A 6 11.89 -15.72 12.13
C ILE A 6 10.96 -14.83 11.33
N PHE A 7 11.13 -14.77 10.02
CA PHE A 7 10.24 -13.99 9.16
C PHE A 7 8.82 -14.56 9.16
N LEU A 8 8.68 -15.89 9.20
CA LEU A 8 7.38 -16.53 9.43
C LEU A 8 6.79 -16.13 10.78
N ALA A 9 7.56 -16.19 11.88
CA ALA A 9 7.09 -15.83 13.21
C ALA A 9 6.67 -14.36 13.29
N GLY A 10 7.45 -13.46 12.70
CA GLY A 10 7.09 -12.05 12.59
C GLY A 10 5.82 -11.83 11.78
N SER A 11 5.66 -12.54 10.67
CA SER A 11 4.43 -12.50 9.85
C SER A 11 3.22 -13.03 10.63
N ALA A 12 3.38 -14.14 11.34
CA ALA A 12 2.33 -14.72 12.18
C ALA A 12 1.90 -13.76 13.29
N LEU A 13 2.87 -13.14 13.98
CA LEU A 13 2.61 -12.16 15.02
C LEU A 13 1.85 -10.95 14.46
N SER A 14 2.28 -10.45 13.29
CA SER A 14 1.58 -9.38 12.57
C SER A 14 0.12 -9.76 12.26
N ILE A 15 -0.11 -10.96 11.72
CA ILE A 15 -1.46 -11.46 11.42
C ILE A 15 -2.31 -11.57 12.69
N VAL A 16 -1.77 -12.11 13.78
CA VAL A 16 -2.48 -12.25 15.07
C VAL A 16 -2.93 -10.88 15.59
N PHE A 17 -2.08 -9.87 15.53
CA PHE A 17 -2.45 -8.52 15.95
C PHE A 17 -3.36 -7.78 14.98
N LEU A 18 -3.32 -8.14 13.70
CA LEU A 18 -4.16 -7.54 12.67
C LEU A 18 -5.56 -8.18 12.59
N ALA A 19 -5.70 -9.43 13.04
CA ALA A 19 -6.95 -10.17 12.99
C ALA A 19 -8.13 -9.49 13.76
N PRO A 20 -7.95 -8.92 14.97
CA PRO A 20 -8.99 -8.16 15.63
C PRO A 20 -9.48 -6.97 14.79
N THR A 21 -8.56 -6.27 14.13
CA THR A 21 -8.86 -5.12 13.27
C THR A 21 -9.71 -5.51 12.07
N VAL A 22 -9.46 -6.67 11.46
CA VAL A 22 -10.29 -7.17 10.35
C VAL A 22 -11.69 -7.57 10.84
N ARG A 23 -11.78 -8.14 12.05
CA ARG A 23 -13.05 -8.58 12.64
C ARG A 23 -13.92 -7.43 13.13
N ASP A 24 -13.32 -6.32 13.53
CA ASP A 24 -14.05 -5.14 13.97
C ASP A 24 -14.77 -4.46 12.78
N ALA A 25 -16.10 -4.54 12.77
CA ALA A 25 -16.93 -3.96 11.73
C ALA A 25 -16.97 -2.41 11.76
N THR A 26 -16.52 -1.81 12.86
CA THR A 26 -16.47 -0.35 13.03
C THR A 26 -15.12 0.24 12.63
N ALA A 27 -14.11 -0.60 12.37
CA ALA A 27 -12.79 -0.15 11.99
C ALA A 27 -12.79 0.53 10.62
N ASN A 28 -12.29 1.77 10.59
CA ASN A 28 -12.17 2.61 9.40
C ASN A 28 -10.69 2.92 9.14
N ILE A 29 -10.04 2.13 8.28
CA ILE A 29 -8.62 2.25 7.96
C ILE A 29 -8.42 2.97 6.61
N PRO A 30 -7.72 4.12 6.59
CA PRO A 30 -7.47 4.87 5.36
C PRO A 30 -6.73 4.06 4.29
N LEU A 31 -7.17 4.20 3.04
CA LEU A 31 -6.51 3.56 1.88
C LEU A 31 -5.05 3.94 1.72
N GLY A 32 -4.68 5.16 2.15
CA GLY A 32 -3.30 5.65 2.11
C GLY A 32 -2.31 4.82 2.92
N SER A 33 -2.76 4.09 3.94
CA SER A 33 -1.91 3.21 4.73
C SER A 33 -2.08 1.74 4.34
N SER A 34 -3.31 1.32 4.03
CA SER A 34 -3.62 -0.09 3.77
C SER A 34 -3.13 -0.58 2.41
N VAL A 35 -3.26 0.22 1.35
CA VAL A 35 -2.81 -0.18 0.00
C VAL A 35 -1.28 -0.29 -0.09
N PRO A 36 -0.48 0.65 0.43
CA PRO A 36 0.97 0.46 0.48
C PRO A 36 1.39 -0.76 1.31
N SER A 37 0.78 -0.97 2.48
CA SER A 37 1.09 -2.13 3.34
C SER A 37 0.77 -3.47 2.66
N MET A 38 -0.38 -3.56 1.98
CA MET A 38 -0.73 -4.70 1.13
C MET A 38 0.33 -4.94 0.04
N THR A 39 0.78 -3.86 -0.61
CA THR A 39 1.76 -3.90 -1.71
C THR A 39 3.11 -4.38 -1.22
N ILE A 40 3.60 -3.88 -0.08
CA ILE A 40 4.86 -4.31 0.54
C ILE A 40 4.80 -5.80 0.89
N GLY A 41 3.70 -6.27 1.50
CA GLY A 41 3.52 -7.68 1.82
C GLY A 41 3.59 -8.58 0.58
N ALA A 42 2.97 -8.14 -0.53
CA ALA A 42 3.00 -8.88 -1.80
C ALA A 42 4.41 -8.92 -2.42
N ILE A 43 5.13 -7.80 -2.39
CA ILE A 43 6.53 -7.72 -2.86
C ILE A 43 7.40 -8.65 -2.03
N TYR A 44 7.29 -8.63 -0.70
CA TYR A 44 8.05 -9.54 0.16
C TYR A 44 7.71 -11.01 -0.07
N ALA A 45 6.44 -11.35 -0.28
CA ALA A 45 6.06 -12.71 -0.64
C ALA A 45 6.78 -13.17 -1.93
N ALA A 46 6.79 -12.33 -2.96
CA ALA A 46 7.49 -12.61 -4.22
C ALA A 46 9.02 -12.74 -4.02
N THR A 47 9.63 -11.81 -3.28
CA THR A 47 11.07 -11.84 -2.99
C THR A 47 11.48 -13.08 -2.21
N TYR A 48 10.74 -13.44 -1.16
CA TYR A 48 11.04 -14.65 -0.39
C TYR A 48 10.84 -15.92 -1.23
N ALA A 49 9.86 -15.93 -2.13
CA ALA A 49 9.67 -17.04 -3.06
C ALA A 49 10.87 -17.20 -4.02
N THR A 50 11.40 -16.10 -4.58
CA THR A 50 12.57 -16.17 -5.48
C THR A 50 13.87 -16.53 -4.74
N MET A 51 13.97 -16.24 -3.45
CA MET A 51 15.09 -16.64 -2.59
C MET A 51 14.96 -18.07 -2.01
N GLY A 52 13.89 -18.81 -2.34
CA GLY A 52 13.66 -20.17 -1.82
C GLY A 52 13.22 -20.22 -0.34
N MET A 53 12.83 -19.10 0.25
CA MET A 53 12.35 -18.97 1.63
C MET A 53 10.83 -19.18 1.69
N THR A 54 10.42 -20.44 1.57
CA THR A 54 9.00 -20.80 1.36
C THR A 54 8.10 -20.39 2.53
N PHE A 55 8.57 -20.53 3.77
CA PHE A 55 7.74 -20.19 4.93
C PHE A 55 7.54 -18.67 5.07
N SER A 56 8.58 -17.88 4.82
CA SER A 56 8.53 -16.42 4.82
C SER A 56 7.66 -15.90 3.69
N ALA A 57 7.71 -16.55 2.52
CA ALA A 57 6.83 -16.24 1.40
C ALA A 57 5.36 -16.47 1.78
N ALA A 58 5.04 -17.61 2.41
CA ALA A 58 3.70 -17.90 2.91
C ALA A 58 3.24 -16.92 3.99
N GLY A 59 4.12 -16.58 4.94
CA GLY A 59 3.84 -15.59 5.99
C GLY A 59 3.54 -14.20 5.41
N SER A 60 4.38 -13.73 4.48
CA SER A 60 4.21 -12.44 3.82
C SER A 60 2.95 -12.40 2.95
N LEU A 61 2.62 -13.52 2.29
CA LEU A 61 1.36 -13.67 1.56
C LEU A 61 0.15 -13.59 2.50
N GLY A 62 0.25 -14.17 3.69
CA GLY A 62 -0.77 -14.03 4.74
C GLY A 62 -0.96 -12.58 5.19
N VAL A 63 0.14 -11.85 5.40
CA VAL A 63 0.11 -10.41 5.72
C VAL A 63 -0.53 -9.61 4.57
N ALA A 64 -0.11 -9.86 3.32
CA ALA A 64 -0.70 -9.22 2.14
C ALA A 64 -2.20 -9.50 2.04
N THR A 65 -2.63 -10.72 2.35
CA THR A 65 -4.05 -11.13 2.37
C THR A 65 -4.82 -10.36 3.43
N MET A 66 -4.31 -10.26 4.65
CA MET A 66 -4.96 -9.48 5.72
C MET A 66 -5.14 -8.01 5.31
N TRP A 67 -4.10 -7.40 4.76
CA TRP A 67 -4.21 -6.02 4.27
C TRP A 67 -5.16 -5.89 3.08
N SER A 68 -5.25 -6.90 2.20
CA SER A 68 -6.23 -6.93 1.11
C SER A 68 -7.67 -6.95 1.64
N LEU A 69 -7.93 -7.69 2.73
CA LEU A 69 -9.21 -7.69 3.42
C LEU A 69 -9.51 -6.32 4.05
N ILE A 70 -8.51 -5.66 4.65
CA ILE A 70 -8.66 -4.31 5.20
C ILE A 70 -9.00 -3.31 4.09
N VAL A 71 -8.28 -3.34 2.98
CA VAL A 71 -8.55 -2.48 1.81
C VAL A 71 -9.96 -2.72 1.28
N SER A 72 -10.42 -3.97 1.28
CA SER A 72 -11.72 -4.34 0.72
C SER A 72 -12.88 -3.99 1.66
N PHE A 73 -12.77 -4.26 2.96
CA PHE A 73 -13.92 -4.25 3.88
C PHE A 73 -13.81 -3.25 5.03
N ARG A 74 -12.67 -2.59 5.19
CA ARG A 74 -12.40 -1.68 6.32
C ARG A 74 -11.96 -0.30 5.87
N SER A 75 -11.91 -0.04 4.57
CA SER A 75 -11.55 1.27 4.07
C SER A 75 -12.78 2.16 3.84
N PRO A 76 -12.76 3.42 4.30
CA PRO A 76 -13.92 4.30 4.23
C PRO A 76 -14.28 4.62 2.78
N GLY A 77 -15.49 4.22 2.34
CA GLY A 77 -15.95 4.47 0.97
C GLY A 77 -17.39 4.03 0.70
N PRO A 78 -17.95 4.39 -0.47
CA PRO A 78 -19.35 4.07 -0.83
C PRO A 78 -19.58 2.57 -1.11
N HIS A 79 -18.53 1.82 -1.40
CA HIS A 79 -18.58 0.42 -1.78
C HIS A 79 -17.44 -0.35 -1.14
N ASP A 80 -17.76 -1.50 -0.58
CA ASP A 80 -16.77 -2.48 -0.14
C ASP A 80 -16.27 -3.31 -1.33
N GLY A 81 -14.99 -3.66 -1.32
CA GLY A 81 -14.39 -4.61 -2.26
C GLY A 81 -13.08 -4.14 -2.89
N PRO A 82 -12.54 -4.94 -3.84
CA PRO A 82 -11.24 -4.69 -4.46
C PRO A 82 -11.19 -3.41 -5.29
N ALA A 83 -12.34 -2.84 -5.65
CA ALA A 83 -12.45 -1.55 -6.33
C ALA A 83 -11.77 -0.40 -5.55
N ASN A 84 -11.61 -0.55 -4.23
CA ASN A 84 -10.88 0.39 -3.38
C ASN A 84 -9.41 0.54 -3.77
N VAL A 85 -8.76 -0.52 -4.26
CA VAL A 85 -7.39 -0.46 -4.79
C VAL A 85 -7.34 0.43 -6.02
N ALA A 86 -8.27 0.23 -6.97
CA ALA A 86 -8.35 1.03 -8.19
C ALA A 86 -8.69 2.50 -7.90
N ARG A 87 -9.51 2.76 -6.87
CA ARG A 87 -9.80 4.12 -6.40
C ARG A 87 -8.55 4.81 -5.88
N PHE A 88 -7.76 4.12 -5.05
CA PHE A 88 -6.49 4.64 -4.54
C PHE A 88 -5.48 4.89 -5.66
N ALA A 89 -5.34 3.95 -6.60
CA ALA A 89 -4.47 4.13 -7.76
C ALA A 89 -4.90 5.35 -8.61
N ARG A 90 -6.20 5.55 -8.83
CA ARG A 90 -6.74 6.73 -9.52
C ARG A 90 -6.55 8.02 -8.74
N SER A 91 -6.59 8.01 -7.40
CA SER A 91 -6.31 9.21 -6.60
C SER A 91 -4.83 9.58 -6.68
N LEU A 92 -3.94 8.60 -6.56
CA LEU A 92 -2.49 8.82 -6.71
C LEU A 92 -2.14 9.34 -8.11
N ALA A 93 -2.70 8.75 -9.17
CA ALA A 93 -2.45 9.20 -10.53
C ALA A 93 -2.94 10.65 -10.75
N ARG A 94 -4.06 11.04 -10.14
CA ARG A 94 -4.56 12.42 -10.20
C ARG A 94 -3.66 13.39 -9.44
N GLN A 95 -3.26 13.03 -8.21
CA GLN A 95 -2.34 13.84 -7.41
C GLN A 95 -0.99 14.03 -8.10
N ALA A 96 -0.43 12.97 -8.68
CA ALA A 96 0.80 13.05 -9.44
C ALA A 96 0.67 13.99 -10.65
N ARG A 97 -0.44 13.91 -11.41
CA ARG A 97 -0.70 14.84 -12.53
C ARG A 97 -0.81 16.29 -12.06
N GLN A 98 -1.52 16.54 -10.96
CA GLN A 98 -1.68 17.89 -10.41
C GLN A 98 -0.34 18.48 -9.97
N ALA A 99 0.49 17.71 -9.25
CA ALA A 99 1.81 18.14 -8.82
C ALA A 99 2.72 18.48 -10.02
N VAL A 100 2.64 17.70 -11.10
CA VAL A 100 3.38 17.99 -12.34
C VAL A 100 2.87 19.27 -13.02
N THR A 101 1.56 19.48 -13.12
CA THR A 101 1.00 20.70 -13.71
C THR A 101 1.38 21.95 -12.89
N GLU A 102 1.33 21.86 -11.57
CA GLU A 102 1.73 22.95 -10.67
C GLU A 102 3.21 23.31 -10.84
N PHE A 103 4.09 22.31 -10.83
CA PHE A 103 5.53 22.49 -11.06
C PHE A 103 5.84 23.17 -12.40
N LEU A 104 5.19 22.73 -13.48
CA LEU A 104 5.39 23.31 -14.82
C LEU A 104 4.88 24.76 -14.90
N THR A 105 3.79 25.06 -14.20
CA THR A 105 3.21 26.42 -14.18
C THR A 105 4.12 27.38 -13.39
N GLU A 106 4.72 26.92 -12.28
CA GLU A 106 5.70 27.71 -11.53
C GLU A 106 6.96 28.02 -12.35
N GLU A 107 7.48 27.07 -13.14
CA GLU A 107 8.61 27.33 -14.05
C GLU A 107 8.27 28.34 -15.16
N GLU A 108 7.06 28.30 -15.73
CA GLU A 108 6.62 29.23 -16.77
C GLU A 108 6.42 30.66 -16.24
N TYR A 109 5.90 30.81 -15.00
CA TYR A 109 5.78 32.12 -14.34
C TYR A 109 7.13 32.69 -13.88
N ALA A 110 8.14 31.85 -13.62
CA ALA A 110 9.49 32.29 -13.29
C ALA A 110 10.28 32.84 -14.50
N ALA A 111 9.77 32.67 -15.72
CA ALA A 111 10.45 33.08 -16.95
C ALA A 111 9.62 34.04 -17.81
N PRO A 112 9.35 35.28 -17.33
CA PRO A 112 9.58 36.44 -18.21
C PRO A 112 10.07 37.67 -17.42
N GLY A 113 11.33 38.04 -17.59
CA GLY A 113 11.81 39.31 -17.02
C GLY A 113 13.32 39.57 -16.96
N GLN A 114 14.17 38.74 -17.60
CA GLN A 114 15.60 39.03 -17.66
C GLN A 114 16.08 39.05 -19.12
N SER A 115 15.65 40.08 -19.84
CA SER A 115 16.26 40.49 -21.10
C SER A 115 16.29 42.02 -21.16
N ALA A 116 17.51 42.54 -20.95
CA ALA A 116 18.08 43.80 -21.42
C ALA A 116 17.23 45.08 -21.33
N ASP A 117 17.65 45.99 -20.45
CA ASP A 117 18.15 47.33 -20.83
C ASP A 117 19.07 47.89 -19.73
#